data_AF-A0A7X4DW47-F1
#
_entry.id   AF-A0A7X4DW47-F1
#
_cell.length_a   1.000
_cell.length_b   1.000
_cell.length_c   1.000
_cell.angle_alpha   90.00
_cell.angle_beta   90.00
_cell.angle_gamma   90.00
#
_symmetry.space_group_name_H-M   'P 1'
#
loop_
_entity.id
_entity.type
_entity.pdbx_description
1 polymer ?
#
loop_
_entity_poly.entity_id
_entity_poly.type
_entity_poly.pdbx_seq_one_letter_code
_entity_poly.pdbx_strand_id
1 'polypeptide(L)'
;AFPGLPALKLPVDLVEVPGHDLFLIAVQDGVVYAVPRSGPYDSPRIVHDQRERTLRHGYEEGFFSLVLDPDFDRNGYVYAYYSHRPAPDERSTRLVRFETTGQGDSFTLDGSSELIILEVPQPEWPHNGGALAFGPDATLYLGLGDGGGDGDPRGHGQNAQTLLGTIIRIDVRGVTAGAPYRIPPDNPFVDGEDGLPELWAYGMRNPWRVSFDPETGLLWAGDVGHYAREEIDVIHPGANYGWSVMEGSLCFSPPEGCDRTGLTLPVWEYGRSDGCAIIGGHVYRGEAIPSLRGWYVFSDYCTGRIWAIHAATAAAREFVEPVLLWEGGPGFVLSIARDSRGELYLLTGDEDFPDRIYRLVPQ
;
A
#
# COMPACT_ATOMS: atom_id res chain seq x y z
N ALA A 1 9.78 -8.67 -16.75
CA ALA A 1 8.48 -9.37 -16.82
C ALA A 1 7.77 -9.14 -18.16
N PHE A 2 7.88 -7.94 -18.73
CA PHE A 2 7.11 -7.52 -19.91
C PHE A 2 8.03 -7.09 -21.05
N PRO A 3 8.64 -8.02 -21.83
CA PRO A 3 9.50 -7.66 -22.96
C PRO A 3 8.75 -6.82 -24.01
N GLY A 4 9.34 -5.69 -24.40
CA GLY A 4 8.76 -4.79 -25.40
C GLY A 4 7.72 -3.80 -24.85
N LEU A 5 7.36 -3.88 -23.57
CA LEU A 5 6.51 -2.87 -22.92
C LEU A 5 7.19 -1.49 -23.01
N PRO A 6 6.53 -0.46 -23.58
CA PRO A 6 7.03 0.91 -23.53
C PRO A 6 7.20 1.37 -22.08
N ALA A 7 8.11 2.32 -21.84
CA ALA A 7 8.28 2.87 -20.50
C ALA A 7 6.97 3.53 -20.03
N LEU A 8 6.44 3.04 -18.91
CA LEU A 8 5.30 3.63 -18.21
C LEU A 8 5.86 4.43 -17.04
N LYS A 9 5.51 5.73 -16.96
CA LYS A 9 6.16 6.66 -16.03
C LYS A 9 5.69 6.45 -14.60
N LEU A 10 6.57 6.01 -13.70
CA LEU A 10 6.31 5.72 -12.28
C LEU A 10 5.13 4.73 -12.09
N PRO A 11 5.30 3.45 -12.45
CA PRO A 11 4.29 2.43 -12.24
C PRO A 11 4.19 2.14 -10.73
N VAL A 12 3.04 2.46 -10.14
CA VAL A 12 2.84 2.39 -8.68
C VAL A 12 2.12 1.11 -8.25
N ASP A 13 1.34 0.51 -9.15
CA ASP A 13 0.59 -0.70 -8.84
C ASP A 13 0.38 -1.60 -10.07
N LEU A 14 0.28 -2.91 -9.83
CA LEU A 14 0.01 -3.92 -10.84
C LEU A 14 -0.98 -4.94 -10.29
N VAL A 15 -2.07 -5.15 -11.03
CA VAL A 15 -3.17 -5.99 -10.58
C VAL A 15 -3.58 -6.95 -11.68
N GLU A 16 -3.65 -8.25 -11.37
CA GLU A 16 -4.26 -9.24 -12.26
C GLU A 16 -5.77 -9.10 -12.24
N VAL A 17 -6.42 -9.16 -13.40
CA VAL A 17 -7.88 -9.11 -13.51
C VAL A 17 -8.45 -10.53 -13.58
N PRO A 18 -9.13 -11.05 -12.54
CA PRO A 18 -9.78 -12.35 -12.58
C PRO A 18 -10.76 -12.45 -13.75
N GLY A 19 -10.86 -13.64 -14.36
CA GLY A 19 -11.73 -13.88 -15.52
C GLY A 19 -11.24 -13.24 -16.83
N HIS A 20 -10.20 -12.42 -16.81
CA HIS A 20 -9.65 -11.72 -17.97
C HIS A 20 -8.18 -12.10 -18.19
N ASP A 21 -7.71 -12.01 -19.44
CA ASP A 21 -6.29 -12.19 -19.74
C ASP A 21 -5.49 -10.88 -19.64
N LEU A 22 -5.74 -10.10 -18.58
CA LEU A 22 -5.20 -8.75 -18.43
C LEU A 22 -4.47 -8.56 -17.09
N PHE A 23 -3.39 -7.80 -17.13
CA PHE A 23 -2.91 -7.02 -16.00
C PHE A 23 -3.32 -5.55 -16.17
N LEU A 24 -3.68 -4.92 -15.07
CA LEU A 24 -3.76 -3.47 -14.95
C LEU A 24 -2.44 -2.95 -14.39
N ILE A 25 -1.95 -1.84 -14.93
CA ILE A 25 -0.78 -1.11 -14.44
C ILE A 25 -1.24 0.32 -14.18
N ALA A 26 -1.30 0.70 -12.91
CA ALA A 26 -1.55 2.08 -12.51
C ALA A 26 -0.22 2.83 -12.43
N VAL A 27 -0.20 4.05 -12.96
CA VAL A 27 0.96 4.93 -12.88
C VAL A 27 0.63 6.18 -12.07
N GLN A 28 1.65 6.77 -11.44
CA GLN A 28 1.48 7.83 -10.44
C GLN A 28 0.70 9.06 -10.96
N ASP A 29 0.73 9.34 -12.26
CA ASP A 29 0.00 10.48 -12.82
C ASP A 29 -1.52 10.30 -12.87
N GLY A 30 -2.03 9.07 -12.70
CA GLY A 30 -3.45 8.76 -12.72
C GLY A 30 -3.94 8.03 -13.98
N VAL A 31 -3.04 7.55 -14.84
CA VAL A 31 -3.44 6.65 -15.94
C VAL A 31 -3.40 5.19 -15.49
N VAL A 32 -4.42 4.42 -15.87
CA VAL A 32 -4.42 2.96 -15.73
C VAL A 32 -4.34 2.34 -17.12
N TYR A 33 -3.31 1.53 -17.32
CA TYR A 33 -3.09 0.76 -18.54
C TYR A 33 -3.54 -0.68 -18.35
N ALA A 34 -4.07 -1.30 -19.39
CA ALA A 34 -4.22 -2.74 -19.49
C ALA A 34 -3.20 -3.32 -20.47
N VAL A 35 -2.61 -4.45 -20.09
CA VAL A 35 -1.71 -5.26 -20.92
C VAL A 35 -2.12 -6.73 -20.85
N PRO A 36 -1.94 -7.53 -21.92
CA PRO A 36 -2.18 -8.97 -21.85
C PRO A 36 -1.28 -9.62 -20.79
N ARG A 37 -1.70 -10.72 -20.14
CA ARG A 37 -0.83 -11.40 -19.15
C ARG A 37 0.37 -12.09 -19.79
N SER A 38 0.19 -12.62 -21.00
CA SER A 38 1.20 -13.43 -21.72
C SER A 38 1.86 -12.72 -22.90
N GLY A 39 1.56 -11.44 -23.12
CA GLY A 39 2.04 -10.64 -24.24
C GLY A 39 1.22 -10.81 -25.53
N PRO A 40 1.57 -10.08 -26.61
CA PRO A 40 2.63 -9.06 -26.67
C PRO A 40 2.33 -7.85 -25.78
N TYR A 41 3.38 -7.15 -25.33
CA TYR A 41 3.28 -6.03 -24.38
C TYR A 41 3.56 -4.66 -25.02
N ASP A 42 3.79 -4.62 -26.33
CA ASP A 42 4.23 -3.43 -27.06
C ASP A 42 3.14 -2.36 -27.27
N SER A 43 1.89 -2.68 -26.91
CA SER A 43 0.72 -1.83 -27.15
C SER A 43 -0.16 -1.71 -25.87
N PRO A 44 0.35 -1.13 -24.77
CA PRO A 44 -0.45 -0.93 -23.56
C PRO A 44 -1.64 0.00 -23.86
N ARG A 45 -2.84 -0.39 -23.43
CA ARG A 45 -4.08 0.35 -23.69
C ARG A 45 -4.53 1.11 -22.46
N ILE A 46 -4.87 2.38 -22.61
CA ILE A 46 -5.47 3.16 -21.51
C ILE A 46 -6.89 2.63 -21.27
N VAL A 47 -7.18 2.22 -20.03
CA VAL A 47 -8.50 1.77 -19.56
C VAL A 47 -9.14 2.72 -18.55
N HIS A 48 -8.35 3.66 -18.03
CA HIS A 48 -8.83 4.75 -17.19
C HIS A 48 -7.83 5.91 -17.26
N ASP A 49 -8.34 7.15 -17.22
CA ASP A 49 -7.53 8.35 -17.15
C ASP A 49 -8.16 9.31 -16.15
N GLN A 50 -7.51 9.48 -15.00
CA GLN A 50 -7.92 10.40 -13.95
C GLN A 50 -6.92 11.53 -13.72
N ARG A 51 -6.07 11.84 -14.70
CA ARG A 51 -5.04 12.89 -14.56
C ARG A 51 -5.60 14.25 -14.19
N GLU A 52 -6.78 14.61 -14.72
CA GLU A 52 -7.43 15.89 -14.41
C GLU A 52 -7.86 16.02 -12.93
N ARG A 53 -7.99 14.89 -12.22
CA ARG A 53 -8.47 14.83 -10.84
C ARG A 53 -7.39 14.44 -9.85
N THR A 54 -6.28 13.91 -10.36
CA THR A 54 -5.14 13.43 -9.60
C THR A 54 -4.19 14.59 -9.36
N LEU A 55 -4.05 14.95 -8.10
CA LEU A 55 -3.08 15.91 -7.66
C LEU A 55 -1.72 15.23 -7.57
N ARG A 56 -0.74 15.74 -8.32
CA ARG A 56 0.61 15.18 -8.37
C ARG A 56 1.65 16.21 -7.96
N HIS A 57 2.53 15.83 -7.05
CA HIS A 57 3.67 16.60 -6.58
C HIS A 57 4.72 15.65 -6.00
N GLY A 58 5.95 15.71 -6.51
CA GLY A 58 7.03 14.84 -6.06
C GLY A 58 6.68 13.35 -6.13
N TYR A 59 7.17 12.59 -5.16
CA TYR A 59 7.05 11.13 -5.12
C TYR A 59 5.85 10.62 -4.31
N GLU A 60 5.28 11.47 -3.44
CA GLU A 60 4.28 11.06 -2.44
C GLU A 60 2.88 11.60 -2.71
N GLU A 61 2.66 12.27 -3.84
CA GLU A 61 1.32 12.59 -4.32
C GLU A 61 1.06 12.08 -5.73
N GLY A 62 -0.12 11.50 -5.92
CA GLY A 62 -0.59 11.06 -7.21
C GLY A 62 -1.60 9.93 -7.05
N PHE A 63 -1.63 9.03 -8.02
CA PHE A 63 -2.29 7.74 -7.88
C PHE A 63 -1.42 6.81 -7.04
N PHE A 64 -2.00 6.09 -6.07
CA PHE A 64 -1.24 5.23 -5.16
C PHE A 64 -1.49 3.75 -5.41
N SER A 65 -2.75 3.34 -5.43
CA SER A 65 -3.12 1.92 -5.45
C SER A 65 -4.47 1.66 -6.10
N LEU A 66 -4.61 0.44 -6.61
CA LEU A 66 -5.81 -0.11 -7.20
C LEU A 66 -6.04 -1.50 -6.60
N VAL A 67 -7.25 -1.81 -6.14
CA VAL A 67 -7.62 -3.16 -5.73
C VAL A 67 -8.94 -3.56 -6.35
N LEU A 68 -9.06 -4.84 -6.69
CA LEU A 68 -10.33 -5.40 -7.17
C LEU A 68 -11.12 -5.91 -5.97
N ASP A 69 -12.44 -5.76 -6.04
CA ASP A 69 -13.36 -6.34 -5.06
C ASP A 69 -13.18 -7.88 -4.99
N PRO A 70 -13.29 -8.53 -3.81
CA PRO A 70 -13.19 -9.98 -3.72
C PRO A 70 -14.24 -10.75 -4.55
N ASP A 71 -15.37 -10.10 -4.89
CA ASP A 71 -16.42 -10.63 -5.78
C ASP A 71 -16.37 -9.98 -7.17
N PHE A 72 -15.19 -9.54 -7.61
CA PHE A 72 -14.96 -8.84 -8.89
C PHE A 72 -15.57 -9.55 -10.10
N ASP A 73 -15.46 -10.88 -10.17
CA ASP A 73 -16.04 -11.68 -11.27
C ASP A 73 -17.56 -11.51 -11.41
N ARG A 74 -18.24 -11.05 -10.35
CA ARG A 74 -19.68 -10.80 -10.34
C ARG A 74 -20.04 -9.32 -10.44
N ASN A 75 -19.31 -8.46 -9.75
CA ASN A 75 -19.68 -7.04 -9.62
C ASN A 75 -18.84 -6.08 -10.48
N GLY A 76 -17.66 -6.50 -10.94
CA GLY A 76 -16.74 -5.66 -11.70
C GLY A 76 -16.26 -4.42 -10.94
N TYR A 77 -16.22 -4.44 -9.61
CA TYR A 77 -15.85 -3.28 -8.81
C TYR A 77 -14.35 -3.16 -8.59
N VAL A 78 -13.83 -1.97 -8.86
CA VAL A 78 -12.43 -1.59 -8.66
C VAL A 78 -12.39 -0.44 -7.67
N TYR A 79 -11.53 -0.52 -6.67
CA TYR A 79 -11.27 0.56 -5.72
C TYR A 79 -9.93 1.21 -6.03
N ALA A 80 -9.86 2.53 -5.95
CA ALA A 80 -8.66 3.31 -6.21
C ALA A 80 -8.42 4.32 -5.09
N TYR A 81 -7.15 4.56 -4.77
CA TYR A 81 -6.75 5.59 -3.82
C TYR A 81 -5.73 6.56 -4.44
N TYR A 82 -6.01 7.86 -4.32
CA TYR A 82 -5.20 8.90 -4.97
C TYR A 82 -5.28 10.26 -4.25
N SER A 83 -4.26 11.09 -4.42
CA SER A 83 -4.24 12.50 -3.98
C SER A 83 -5.18 13.34 -4.85
N HIS A 84 -5.98 14.19 -4.22
CA HIS A 84 -6.99 15.02 -4.85
C HIS A 84 -6.84 16.51 -4.46
N ARG A 85 -7.20 17.40 -5.38
CA ARG A 85 -7.30 18.85 -5.15
C ARG A 85 -8.78 19.26 -5.15
N PRO A 86 -9.45 19.35 -3.97
CA PRO A 86 -10.86 19.71 -3.93
C PRO A 86 -11.10 21.20 -4.25
N ALA A 87 -10.16 22.08 -3.91
CA ALA A 87 -10.18 23.50 -4.21
C ALA A 87 -8.74 24.04 -4.43
N PRO A 88 -8.57 25.26 -4.98
CA PRO A 88 -7.28 25.94 -4.93
C PRO A 88 -6.74 25.96 -3.49
N ASP A 89 -5.47 25.60 -3.32
CA ASP A 89 -4.77 25.52 -2.02
C ASP A 89 -5.23 24.43 -1.04
N GLU A 90 -6.28 23.67 -1.35
CA GLU A 90 -6.67 22.50 -0.57
C GLU A 90 -6.07 21.21 -1.14
N ARG A 91 -5.89 20.23 -0.26
CA ARG A 91 -5.36 18.91 -0.57
C ARG A 91 -6.11 17.86 0.23
N SER A 92 -6.46 16.77 -0.43
CA SER A 92 -7.04 15.61 0.20
C SER A 92 -6.54 14.35 -0.47
N THR A 93 -6.88 13.21 0.11
CA THR A 93 -6.78 11.92 -0.55
C THR A 93 -8.16 11.32 -0.66
N ARG A 94 -8.42 10.58 -1.73
CA ARG A 94 -9.72 9.96 -2.00
C ARG A 94 -9.57 8.46 -2.18
N LEU A 95 -10.41 7.72 -1.47
CA LEU A 95 -10.77 6.36 -1.80
C LEU A 95 -12.07 6.40 -2.61
N VAL A 96 -12.04 5.82 -3.81
CA VAL A 96 -13.19 5.76 -4.71
C VAL A 96 -13.42 4.33 -5.20
N ARG A 97 -14.63 4.06 -5.69
CA ARG A 97 -14.99 2.84 -6.41
C ARG A 97 -15.39 3.19 -7.85
N PHE A 98 -14.93 2.40 -8.80
CA PHE A 98 -15.36 2.39 -10.20
C PHE A 98 -16.00 1.04 -10.55
N GLU A 99 -16.83 1.04 -11.57
CA GLU A 99 -17.37 -0.16 -12.23
C GLU A 99 -16.62 -0.41 -13.54
N THR A 100 -16.31 -1.68 -13.81
CA THR A 100 -15.73 -2.08 -15.08
C THR A 100 -16.81 -2.40 -16.11
N THR A 101 -16.51 -2.14 -17.38
CA THR A 101 -17.35 -2.56 -18.51
C THR A 101 -16.51 -3.21 -19.59
N GLY A 102 -17.15 -3.98 -20.48
CA GLY A 102 -16.47 -4.64 -21.60
C GLY A 102 -15.62 -5.85 -21.20
N GLN A 103 -15.03 -6.50 -22.21
CA GLN A 103 -14.15 -7.68 -22.05
C GLN A 103 -13.02 -7.63 -23.08
N GLY A 104 -11.89 -8.27 -22.79
CA GLY A 104 -10.72 -8.26 -23.67
C GLY A 104 -10.33 -6.84 -24.09
N ASP A 105 -10.37 -6.57 -25.38
CA ASP A 105 -9.99 -5.28 -25.96
C ASP A 105 -10.97 -4.13 -25.65
N SER A 106 -12.20 -4.43 -25.22
CA SER A 106 -13.18 -3.40 -24.81
C SER A 106 -13.22 -3.18 -23.30
N PHE A 107 -12.44 -3.94 -22.51
CA PHE A 107 -12.39 -3.78 -21.06
C PHE A 107 -11.98 -2.35 -20.66
N THR A 108 -12.73 -1.70 -19.78
CA THR A 108 -12.46 -0.33 -19.32
C THR A 108 -13.01 -0.12 -17.91
N LEU A 109 -12.44 0.84 -17.17
CA LEU A 109 -13.03 1.36 -15.93
C LEU A 109 -13.90 2.57 -16.30
N ASP A 110 -15.19 2.50 -16.02
CA ASP A 110 -16.13 3.58 -16.34
C ASP A 110 -15.94 4.75 -15.37
N GLY A 111 -15.27 5.81 -15.83
CA GLY A 111 -15.06 7.01 -15.01
C GLY A 111 -16.34 7.74 -14.61
N SER A 112 -17.48 7.49 -15.28
CA SER A 112 -18.78 8.07 -14.90
C SER A 112 -19.45 7.33 -13.74
N SER A 113 -18.99 6.11 -13.44
CA SER A 113 -19.49 5.27 -12.35
C SER A 113 -18.84 5.57 -10.99
N GLU A 114 -17.98 6.59 -10.93
CA GLU A 114 -17.22 6.88 -9.72
C GLU A 114 -18.12 7.12 -8.51
N LEU A 115 -17.86 6.35 -7.46
CA LEU A 115 -18.44 6.53 -6.14
C LEU A 115 -17.33 6.90 -5.15
N ILE A 116 -17.42 8.09 -4.56
CA ILE A 116 -16.52 8.50 -3.48
C ILE A 116 -16.88 7.73 -2.21
N ILE A 117 -15.92 6.97 -1.69
CA ILE A 117 -16.07 6.17 -0.47
C ILE A 117 -15.61 6.97 0.74
N LEU A 118 -14.43 7.58 0.64
CA LEU A 118 -13.82 8.35 1.71
C LEU A 118 -12.97 9.47 1.11
N GLU A 119 -13.03 10.65 1.73
CA GLU A 119 -12.11 11.76 1.46
C GLU A 119 -11.47 12.21 2.77
N VAL A 120 -10.14 12.22 2.81
CA VAL A 120 -9.36 12.61 4.00
C VAL A 120 -8.55 13.86 3.65
N PRO A 121 -8.80 15.01 4.31
CA PRO A 121 -7.97 16.20 4.15
C PRO A 121 -6.51 15.90 4.50
N GLN A 122 -5.59 16.33 3.63
CA GLN A 122 -4.16 16.15 3.82
C GLN A 122 -3.51 17.49 4.13
N PRO A 123 -2.80 17.61 5.25
CA PRO A 123 -2.39 18.91 5.71
C PRO A 123 -1.01 19.32 5.17
N GLU A 124 -0.21 18.36 4.66
CA GLU A 124 0.97 18.59 3.82
C GLU A 124 0.91 17.73 2.55
N TRP A 125 1.87 17.89 1.64
CA TRP A 125 1.98 17.08 0.43
C TRP A 125 2.52 15.65 0.62
N PRO A 126 3.48 15.35 1.53
CA PRO A 126 3.99 13.99 1.72
C PRO A 126 3.23 13.25 2.84
N HIS A 127 3.57 11.98 3.03
CA HIS A 127 3.01 11.05 4.02
C HIS A 127 1.51 10.80 3.84
N ASN A 128 1.12 10.52 2.60
CA ASN A 128 -0.26 10.15 2.27
C ASN A 128 -0.54 8.65 2.48
N GLY A 129 0.48 7.84 2.79
CA GLY A 129 0.37 6.38 2.80
C GLY A 129 -0.07 5.86 1.43
N GLY A 130 -1.18 5.12 1.42
CA GLY A 130 -1.90 4.84 0.18
C GLY A 130 -1.94 3.39 -0.26
N ALA A 131 -1.63 2.48 0.65
CA ALA A 131 -1.88 1.06 0.47
C ALA A 131 -3.37 0.72 0.62
N LEU A 132 -3.93 -0.01 -0.34
CA LEU A 132 -5.23 -0.65 -0.24
C LEU A 132 -5.08 -2.17 -0.19
N ALA A 133 -5.87 -2.82 0.66
CA ALA A 133 -5.94 -4.28 0.69
C ALA A 133 -7.31 -4.77 1.15
N PHE A 134 -7.83 -5.82 0.51
CA PHE A 134 -8.94 -6.57 1.08
C PHE A 134 -8.43 -7.62 2.06
N GLY A 135 -9.02 -7.65 3.24
CA GLY A 135 -8.78 -8.67 4.25
C GLY A 135 -9.47 -10.01 3.94
N PRO A 136 -9.15 -11.07 4.72
CA PRO A 136 -9.79 -12.38 4.59
C PRO A 136 -11.30 -12.35 4.90
N ASP A 137 -11.79 -11.28 5.52
CA ASP A 137 -13.18 -11.01 5.83
C ASP A 137 -13.94 -10.23 4.73
N ALA A 138 -13.27 -9.98 3.60
CA ALA A 138 -13.75 -9.16 2.48
C ALA A 138 -14.10 -7.72 2.87
N THR A 139 -13.47 -7.18 3.92
CA THR A 139 -13.48 -5.74 4.24
C THR A 139 -12.24 -5.06 3.69
N LEU A 140 -12.32 -3.75 3.48
CA LEU A 140 -11.27 -2.96 2.87
C LEU A 140 -10.44 -2.26 3.94
N TYR A 141 -9.12 -2.39 3.80
CA TYR A 141 -8.13 -1.75 4.64
C TYR A 141 -7.39 -0.67 3.83
N LEU A 142 -7.12 0.46 4.49
CA LEU A 142 -6.40 1.58 3.90
C LEU A 142 -5.34 2.08 4.90
N GLY A 143 -4.10 2.18 4.44
CA GLY A 143 -3.01 2.82 5.18
C GLY A 143 -2.96 4.32 4.91
N LEU A 144 -2.95 5.12 5.97
CA LEU A 144 -2.92 6.58 5.95
C LEU A 144 -1.70 7.06 6.74
N GLY A 145 -0.81 7.82 6.10
CA GLY A 145 0.29 8.45 6.82
C GLY A 145 -0.17 9.56 7.75
N ASP A 146 0.73 10.08 8.57
CA ASP A 146 0.48 11.14 9.55
C ASP A 146 0.16 12.51 8.93
N GLY A 147 0.20 12.62 7.59
CA GLY A 147 -0.09 13.84 6.86
C GLY A 147 1.08 14.83 6.82
N GLY A 148 2.29 14.39 7.19
CA GLY A 148 3.52 15.10 6.91
C GLY A 148 3.94 16.13 7.95
N GLY A 149 5.11 16.72 7.68
CA GLY A 149 5.79 17.64 8.58
C GLY A 149 6.92 16.97 9.36
N ASP A 150 7.86 17.79 9.82
CA ASP A 150 9.01 17.34 10.61
C ASP A 150 8.56 16.86 12.00
N GLY A 151 8.79 15.58 12.31
CA GLY A 151 8.51 14.97 13.60
C GLY A 151 7.04 14.91 14.03
N ASP A 152 6.09 14.83 13.08
CA ASP A 152 4.64 14.81 13.35
C ASP A 152 4.17 16.03 14.18
N PRO A 153 4.24 17.26 13.61
CA PRO A 153 3.95 18.50 14.33
C PRO A 153 2.47 18.62 14.73
N ARG A 154 1.59 17.80 14.15
CA ARG A 154 0.15 17.76 14.46
C ARG A 154 -0.21 16.64 15.44
N GLY A 155 0.75 15.78 15.80
CA GLY A 155 0.57 14.68 16.74
C GLY A 155 -0.42 13.63 16.27
N HIS A 156 -0.53 13.43 14.95
CA HIS A 156 -1.48 12.47 14.38
C HIS A 156 -1.12 11.02 14.70
N GLY A 157 0.17 10.68 14.76
CA GLY A 157 0.60 9.32 15.03
C GLY A 157 0.08 8.79 16.37
N GLN A 158 0.03 9.64 17.41
CA GLN A 158 -0.48 9.25 18.74
C GLN A 158 -1.93 9.69 19.01
N ASN A 159 -2.64 10.19 18.00
CA ASN A 159 -4.00 10.65 18.14
C ASN A 159 -4.99 9.68 17.48
N ALA A 160 -5.62 8.83 18.29
CA ALA A 160 -6.64 7.90 17.80
C ALA A 160 -7.96 8.59 17.35
N GLN A 161 -8.09 9.91 17.51
CA GLN A 161 -9.26 10.70 17.10
C GLN A 161 -9.09 11.35 15.70
N THR A 162 -8.15 10.84 14.89
CA THR A 162 -7.96 11.20 13.48
C THR A 162 -7.75 9.95 12.63
N LEU A 163 -7.97 10.05 11.32
CA LEU A 163 -7.66 8.97 10.37
C LEU A 163 -6.18 8.99 9.93
N LEU A 164 -5.45 10.09 10.16
CA LEU A 164 -4.04 10.21 9.78
C LEU A 164 -3.14 9.46 10.77
N GLY A 165 -2.08 8.81 10.27
CA GLY A 165 -1.16 8.00 11.06
C GLY A 165 -1.74 6.64 11.46
N THR A 166 -2.61 6.07 10.61
CA THR A 166 -3.40 4.88 10.93
C THR A 166 -3.45 3.85 9.80
N ILE A 167 -3.89 2.65 10.14
CA ILE A 167 -4.52 1.73 9.20
C ILE A 167 -5.99 1.62 9.60
N ILE A 168 -6.90 1.90 8.67
CA ILE A 168 -8.34 1.81 8.89
C ILE A 168 -8.92 0.53 8.28
N ARG A 169 -10.10 0.11 8.74
CA ARG A 169 -10.88 -1.01 8.21
C ARG A 169 -12.35 -0.61 8.07
N ILE A 170 -12.87 -0.71 6.84
CA ILE A 170 -14.24 -0.35 6.49
C ILE A 170 -14.92 -1.43 5.63
N ASP A 171 -16.24 -1.57 5.75
CA ASP A 171 -17.04 -2.46 4.91
C ASP A 171 -17.66 -1.67 3.75
N VAL A 172 -17.22 -2.00 2.53
CA VAL A 172 -17.63 -1.33 1.29
C VAL A 172 -18.70 -2.09 0.50
N ARG A 173 -19.27 -3.17 1.05
CA ARG A 173 -20.30 -3.97 0.35
C ARG A 173 -21.65 -3.26 0.36
N GLY A 174 -22.32 -3.20 -0.79
CA GLY A 174 -23.67 -2.63 -0.89
C GLY A 174 -23.75 -1.14 -0.54
N VAL A 175 -22.65 -0.41 -0.69
CA VAL A 175 -22.55 1.02 -0.40
C VAL A 175 -23.21 1.87 -1.47
N THR A 176 -23.60 3.09 -1.08
CA THR A 176 -24.23 4.09 -1.95
C THR A 176 -23.63 5.47 -1.65
N ALA A 177 -23.90 6.47 -2.49
CA ALA A 177 -23.44 7.84 -2.22
C ALA A 177 -23.91 8.42 -0.87
N GLY A 178 -25.07 7.99 -0.36
CA GLY A 178 -25.58 8.42 0.95
C GLY A 178 -25.07 7.60 2.14
N ALA A 179 -24.45 6.44 1.88
CA ALA A 179 -23.87 5.54 2.88
C ALA A 179 -22.65 4.86 2.25
N PRO A 180 -21.52 5.59 2.15
CA PRO A 180 -20.40 5.21 1.30
C PRO A 180 -19.56 4.07 1.87
N TYR A 181 -19.70 3.76 3.17
CA TYR A 181 -19.16 2.57 3.83
C TYR A 181 -19.94 2.30 5.13
N ARG A 182 -19.64 1.16 5.77
CA ARG A 182 -20.06 0.84 7.13
C ARG A 182 -18.85 0.53 8.00
N ILE A 183 -18.99 0.74 9.30
CA ILE A 183 -18.03 0.29 10.30
C ILE A 183 -18.28 -1.19 10.61
N PRO A 184 -17.27 -2.07 10.44
CA PRO A 184 -17.38 -3.45 10.92
C PRO A 184 -17.59 -3.48 12.44
N PRO A 185 -18.51 -4.32 12.96
CA PRO A 185 -18.89 -4.32 14.37
C PRO A 185 -17.79 -4.83 15.31
N ASP A 186 -16.78 -5.49 14.76
CA ASP A 186 -15.60 -6.04 15.45
C ASP A 186 -14.36 -5.14 15.28
N ASN A 187 -14.51 -3.90 14.81
CA ASN A 187 -13.41 -2.94 14.88
C ASN A 187 -13.02 -2.64 16.34
N PRO A 188 -11.72 -2.46 16.63
CA PRO A 188 -11.22 -2.31 17.99
C PRO A 188 -11.72 -1.04 18.71
N PHE A 189 -12.07 0.01 17.95
CA PHE A 189 -12.54 1.30 18.47
C PHE A 189 -13.99 1.60 18.10
N VAL A 190 -14.80 0.56 17.89
CA VAL A 190 -16.15 0.66 17.30
C VAL A 190 -17.12 1.60 18.04
N ASP A 191 -16.90 1.83 19.34
CA ASP A 191 -17.74 2.72 20.16
C ASP A 191 -17.39 4.21 20.03
N GLY A 192 -16.23 4.54 19.46
CA GLY A 192 -15.77 5.90 19.28
C GLY A 192 -15.14 6.54 20.53
N GLU A 193 -15.04 5.82 21.66
CA GLU A 193 -14.58 6.41 22.93
C GLU A 193 -13.05 6.55 22.96
N ASP A 194 -12.34 5.46 22.64
CA ASP A 194 -10.87 5.40 22.70
C ASP A 194 -10.18 5.68 21.35
N GLY A 195 -10.95 5.82 20.26
CA GLY A 195 -10.48 6.13 18.92
C GLY A 195 -11.62 6.20 17.90
N LEU A 196 -11.37 6.67 16.68
CA LEU A 196 -12.42 6.68 15.66
C LEU A 196 -12.84 5.25 15.28
N PRO A 197 -14.13 4.99 15.03
CA PRO A 197 -14.64 3.64 14.75
C PRO A 197 -14.01 2.95 13.53
N GLU A 198 -13.43 3.70 12.60
CA GLU A 198 -12.74 3.21 11.41
C GLU A 198 -11.38 2.55 11.72
N LEU A 199 -10.74 2.90 12.84
CA LEU A 199 -9.36 2.49 13.10
C LEU A 199 -9.25 0.98 13.30
N TRP A 200 -8.27 0.39 12.61
CA TRP A 200 -7.77 -0.94 12.91
C TRP A 200 -6.49 -0.88 13.74
N ALA A 201 -5.58 0.03 13.41
CA ALA A 201 -4.34 0.30 14.13
C ALA A 201 -3.93 1.78 13.98
N TYR A 202 -3.11 2.31 14.88
CA TYR A 202 -2.61 3.68 14.84
C TYR A 202 -1.14 3.74 15.30
N GLY A 203 -0.51 4.92 15.30
CA GLY A 203 0.90 5.04 15.61
C GLY A 203 1.81 4.79 14.41
N MET A 204 1.30 5.01 13.20
CA MET A 204 2.04 4.87 11.95
C MET A 204 2.58 6.21 11.47
N ARG A 205 3.69 6.21 10.75
CA ARG A 205 4.21 7.42 10.09
C ARG A 205 3.71 7.55 8.66
N ASN A 206 4.04 6.58 7.82
CA ASN A 206 3.70 6.54 6.40
C ASN A 206 3.66 5.07 5.91
N PRO A 207 2.60 4.31 6.23
CA PRO A 207 2.45 2.92 5.84
C PRO A 207 2.25 2.81 4.32
N TRP A 208 3.34 2.64 3.58
CA TRP A 208 3.41 2.80 2.12
C TRP A 208 2.81 1.61 1.36
N ARG A 209 3.13 0.38 1.77
CA ARG A 209 2.44 -0.83 1.30
C ARG A 209 1.98 -1.67 2.47
N VAL A 210 0.76 -2.15 2.35
CA VAL A 210 0.07 -3.01 3.30
C VAL A 210 -0.46 -4.21 2.53
N SER A 211 -0.26 -5.43 3.05
CA SER A 211 -0.79 -6.61 2.39
C SER A 211 -1.13 -7.74 3.35
N PHE A 212 -2.15 -8.51 2.97
CA PHE A 212 -2.50 -9.75 3.66
C PHE A 212 -1.75 -10.95 3.07
N ASP A 213 -1.28 -11.80 3.95
CA ASP A 213 -0.96 -13.19 3.61
C ASP A 213 -2.27 -14.00 3.48
N PRO A 214 -2.64 -14.48 2.28
CA PRO A 214 -3.93 -15.10 2.03
C PRO A 214 -4.09 -16.45 2.74
N GLU A 215 -3.00 -17.08 3.17
CA GLU A 215 -3.05 -18.37 3.88
C GLU A 215 -3.17 -18.21 5.40
N THR A 216 -2.55 -17.19 5.99
CA THR A 216 -2.51 -17.01 7.45
C THR A 216 -3.40 -15.88 7.95
N GLY A 217 -3.79 -14.95 7.08
CA GLY A 217 -4.51 -13.74 7.44
C GLY A 217 -3.65 -12.68 8.14
N LEU A 218 -2.33 -12.86 8.24
CA LEU A 218 -1.43 -11.84 8.78
C LEU A 218 -1.44 -10.60 7.89
N LEU A 219 -1.64 -9.44 8.50
CA LEU A 219 -1.53 -8.14 7.86
C LEU A 219 -0.11 -7.60 8.05
N TRP A 220 0.55 -7.25 6.96
CA TRP A 220 1.91 -6.71 6.97
C TRP A 220 1.91 -5.27 6.49
N ALA A 221 2.80 -4.44 7.02
CA ALA A 221 3.04 -3.09 6.53
C ALA A 221 4.55 -2.83 6.39
N GLY A 222 4.93 -2.09 5.35
CA GLY A 222 6.17 -1.33 5.34
C GLY A 222 5.86 0.11 5.72
N ASP A 223 6.38 0.57 6.85
CA ASP A 223 6.20 1.93 7.36
C ASP A 223 7.47 2.75 7.17
N VAL A 224 7.39 3.79 6.34
CA VAL A 224 8.54 4.65 6.04
C VAL A 224 8.83 5.52 7.25
N GLY A 225 9.99 5.31 7.88
CA GLY A 225 10.38 6.07 9.06
C GLY A 225 10.92 7.46 8.72
N HIS A 226 11.34 8.22 9.73
CA HIS A 226 11.73 9.62 9.60
C HIS A 226 13.22 9.84 9.34
N TYR A 227 14.05 9.78 10.38
CA TYR A 227 15.48 10.11 10.31
C TYR A 227 16.39 8.92 10.56
N ALA A 228 15.94 7.92 11.29
CA ALA A 228 16.80 6.92 11.89
C ALA A 228 16.43 5.49 11.51
N ARG A 229 15.15 5.18 11.32
CA ARG A 229 14.68 3.83 11.07
C ARG A 229 13.72 3.75 9.89
N GLU A 230 13.59 2.55 9.40
CA GLU A 230 12.68 2.06 8.37
C GLU A 230 12.13 0.74 8.89
N GLU A 231 10.83 0.49 8.74
CA GLU A 231 10.12 -0.52 9.55
C GLU A 231 9.31 -1.51 8.72
N ILE A 232 9.35 -2.78 9.12
CA ILE A 232 8.39 -3.81 8.72
C ILE A 232 7.60 -4.23 9.95
N ASP A 233 6.28 -4.14 9.82
CA ASP A 233 5.33 -4.43 10.89
C ASP A 233 4.38 -5.57 10.54
N VAL A 234 4.01 -6.34 11.56
CA VAL A 234 2.84 -7.23 11.51
C VAL A 234 1.71 -6.55 12.27
N ILE A 235 0.66 -6.17 11.55
CA ILE A 235 -0.40 -5.31 12.03
C ILE A 235 -1.44 -6.10 12.84
N HIS A 236 -1.83 -5.53 13.98
CA HIS A 236 -2.77 -6.11 14.92
C HIS A 236 -3.88 -5.12 15.30
N PRO A 237 -5.12 -5.61 15.52
CA PRO A 237 -6.23 -4.76 15.89
C PRO A 237 -5.96 -4.04 17.21
N GLY A 238 -6.20 -2.73 17.22
CA GLY A 238 -6.09 -1.84 18.39
C GLY A 238 -4.66 -1.50 18.79
N ALA A 239 -3.65 -2.02 18.08
CA ALA A 239 -2.26 -1.79 18.42
C ALA A 239 -1.80 -0.36 18.05
N ASN A 240 -0.93 0.19 18.90
CA ASN A 240 -0.23 1.44 18.71
C ASN A 240 1.22 1.16 18.29
N TYR A 241 1.65 1.61 17.12
CA TYR A 241 3.01 1.38 16.57
C TYR A 241 4.02 2.46 16.99
N GLY A 242 3.58 3.40 17.83
CA GLY A 242 4.46 4.26 18.60
C GLY A 242 4.93 5.52 17.92
N TRP A 243 4.73 5.71 16.61
CA TRP A 243 5.04 7.01 15.98
C TRP A 243 4.15 8.12 16.56
N SER A 244 4.65 9.28 17.01
CA SER A 244 6.05 9.75 17.00
C SER A 244 6.72 9.72 18.39
N VAL A 245 6.25 8.90 19.33
CA VAL A 245 6.99 8.62 20.58
C VAL A 245 8.24 7.79 20.29
N MET A 246 8.13 6.83 19.37
CA MET A 246 9.22 6.01 18.87
C MET A 246 9.40 6.17 17.35
N GLU A 247 10.60 5.87 16.88
CA GLU A 247 10.94 5.61 15.48
C GLU A 247 11.66 4.26 15.47
N GLY A 248 10.95 3.21 15.08
CA GLY A 248 11.32 1.82 15.27
C GLY A 248 11.53 1.49 16.75
N SER A 249 12.70 0.95 17.08
CA SER A 249 13.08 0.65 18.47
C SER A 249 13.68 1.84 19.22
N LEU A 250 13.85 2.99 18.57
CA LEU A 250 14.46 4.19 19.14
C LEU A 250 13.40 5.13 19.72
N CYS A 251 13.76 5.83 20.79
CA CYS A 251 12.94 6.94 21.26
C CYS A 251 13.09 8.12 20.30
N PHE A 252 11.97 8.75 19.94
CA PHE A 252 11.95 9.91 19.06
C PHE A 252 11.63 11.18 19.83
N SER A 253 10.45 11.24 20.48
CA SER A 253 10.00 12.39 21.26
C SER A 253 9.49 11.96 22.64
N PRO A 254 10.28 12.12 23.73
CA PRO A 254 11.66 12.64 23.76
C PRO A 254 12.68 11.67 23.13
N PRO A 255 13.87 12.15 22.73
CA PRO A 255 14.89 11.32 22.06
C PRO A 255 15.52 10.24 22.95
N GLU A 256 15.34 10.34 24.27
CA GLU A 256 15.77 9.33 25.24
C GLU A 256 14.70 9.19 26.33
N GLY A 257 14.55 7.97 26.88
CA GLY A 257 13.64 7.72 28.00
C GLY A 257 12.15 7.90 27.69
N CYS A 258 11.76 7.74 26.41
CA CYS A 258 10.37 7.71 26.00
C CYS A 258 9.58 6.59 26.71
N ASP A 259 8.30 6.84 26.97
CA ASP A 259 7.40 5.83 27.51
C ASP A 259 6.99 4.86 26.40
N ARG A 260 7.30 3.57 26.61
CA ARG A 260 7.00 2.49 25.66
C ARG A 260 5.78 1.67 26.06
N THR A 261 5.09 2.07 27.12
CA THR A 261 3.94 1.35 27.65
C THR A 261 2.83 1.27 26.61
N GLY A 262 2.45 0.05 26.22
CA GLY A 262 1.39 -0.18 25.24
C GLY A 262 1.80 0.05 23.78
N LEU A 263 3.08 0.34 23.51
CA LEU A 263 3.59 0.48 22.14
C LEU A 263 4.02 -0.88 21.59
N THR A 264 3.81 -1.05 20.29
CA THR A 264 4.19 -2.24 19.51
C THR A 264 5.45 -1.92 18.73
N LEU A 265 6.43 -2.82 18.76
CA LEU A 265 7.69 -2.68 18.02
C LEU A 265 7.56 -3.37 16.65
N PRO A 266 8.31 -2.90 15.64
CA PRO A 266 8.36 -3.56 14.36
C PRO A 266 8.99 -4.95 14.47
N VAL A 267 8.55 -5.86 13.59
CA VAL A 267 9.15 -7.21 13.51
C VAL A 267 10.52 -7.16 12.84
N TRP A 268 10.83 -6.10 12.09
CA TRP A 268 12.17 -5.81 11.63
C TRP A 268 12.35 -4.33 11.32
N GLU A 269 13.57 -3.83 11.48
CA GLU A 269 13.94 -2.46 11.18
C GLU A 269 15.38 -2.35 10.68
N TYR A 270 15.69 -1.28 9.95
CA TYR A 270 17.07 -0.96 9.56
C TYR A 270 17.33 0.55 9.57
N GLY A 271 18.61 0.93 9.57
CA GLY A 271 19.04 2.33 9.60
C GLY A 271 19.34 2.90 8.21
N ARG A 272 19.52 4.23 8.14
CA ARG A 272 19.78 4.96 6.88
C ARG A 272 21.05 4.57 6.12
N SER A 273 21.95 3.81 6.74
CA SER A 273 23.10 3.19 6.06
C SER A 273 22.70 2.09 5.09
N ASP A 274 21.54 1.46 5.31
CA ASP A 274 21.13 0.25 4.62
C ASP A 274 20.02 0.47 3.57
N GLY A 275 19.38 1.64 3.62
CA GLY A 275 18.37 2.10 2.66
C GLY A 275 17.80 3.46 3.07
N CYS A 276 16.75 3.91 2.39
CA CYS A 276 16.20 5.27 2.55
C CYS A 276 14.67 5.34 2.69
N ALA A 277 13.94 4.31 2.26
CA ALA A 277 12.49 4.24 2.36
C ALA A 277 12.05 2.80 2.13
N ILE A 278 11.58 2.15 3.18
CA ILE A 278 11.02 0.80 3.07
C ILE A 278 9.75 0.82 2.24
N ILE A 279 9.61 -0.17 1.35
CA ILE A 279 8.42 -0.28 0.50
C ILE A 279 7.41 -1.24 1.10
N GLY A 280 7.86 -2.27 1.81
CA GLY A 280 7.05 -3.44 2.13
C GLY A 280 6.93 -4.40 0.94
N GLY A 281 5.98 -5.33 1.00
CA GLY A 281 5.74 -6.30 -0.05
C GLY A 281 4.71 -7.36 0.33
N HIS A 282 4.99 -8.63 0.00
CA HIS A 282 4.03 -9.73 0.09
C HIS A 282 4.66 -11.03 0.58
N VAL A 283 3.87 -11.84 1.27
CA VAL A 283 4.24 -13.26 1.49
C VAL A 283 4.19 -14.00 0.15
N TYR A 284 5.31 -14.58 -0.25
CA TYR A 284 5.40 -15.39 -1.46
C TYR A 284 4.62 -16.68 -1.28
N ARG A 285 3.65 -16.90 -2.17
CA ARG A 285 2.80 -18.11 -2.21
C ARG A 285 2.85 -18.81 -3.57
N GLY A 286 3.73 -18.35 -4.47
CA GLY A 286 3.95 -18.92 -5.79
C GLY A 286 4.60 -20.29 -5.79
N GLU A 287 4.62 -20.89 -6.98
CA GLU A 287 5.18 -22.22 -7.22
C GLU A 287 6.54 -22.16 -7.92
N ALA A 288 6.86 -21.04 -8.58
CA ALA A 288 8.12 -20.92 -9.32
C ALA A 288 9.37 -20.94 -8.41
N ILE A 289 9.23 -20.52 -7.14
CA ILE A 289 10.32 -20.49 -6.15
C ILE A 289 9.88 -21.22 -4.87
N PRO A 290 9.83 -22.57 -4.86
CA PRO A 290 9.29 -23.33 -3.73
C PRO A 290 9.95 -23.02 -2.37
N SER A 291 11.25 -22.71 -2.37
CA SER A 291 12.00 -22.37 -1.15
C SER A 291 11.58 -21.04 -0.51
N LEU A 292 10.92 -20.17 -1.27
CA LEU A 292 10.47 -18.85 -0.80
C LEU A 292 9.02 -18.89 -0.31
N ARG A 293 8.30 -20.00 -0.49
CA ARG A 293 6.91 -20.13 -0.05
C ARG A 293 6.79 -19.92 1.46
N GLY A 294 5.95 -18.98 1.87
CA GLY A 294 5.76 -18.60 3.27
C GLY A 294 6.72 -17.52 3.80
N TRP A 295 7.55 -16.94 2.93
CA TRP A 295 8.41 -15.80 3.29
C TRP A 295 7.80 -14.49 2.82
N TYR A 296 7.75 -13.50 3.70
CA TYR A 296 7.42 -12.11 3.38
C TYR A 296 8.59 -11.45 2.67
N VAL A 297 8.42 -11.15 1.38
CA VAL A 297 9.43 -10.55 0.52
C VAL A 297 9.14 -9.05 0.41
N PHE A 298 10.15 -8.23 0.67
CA PHE A 298 10.03 -6.77 0.68
C PHE A 298 11.31 -6.10 0.14
N SER A 299 11.23 -4.80 -0.12
CA SER A 299 12.31 -4.01 -0.70
C SER A 299 12.40 -2.62 -0.09
N ASP A 300 13.52 -1.95 -0.36
CA ASP A 300 13.76 -0.53 -0.13
C ASP A 300 13.71 0.23 -1.47
N TYR A 301 13.21 1.47 -1.45
CA TYR A 301 13.11 2.34 -2.63
C TYR A 301 14.48 2.58 -3.24
N CYS A 302 15.41 3.20 -2.51
CA CYS A 302 16.67 3.68 -3.07
C CYS A 302 17.58 2.55 -3.55
N THR A 303 17.77 1.54 -2.70
CA THR A 303 18.74 0.47 -2.95
C THR A 303 18.18 -0.62 -3.84
N GLY A 304 16.86 -0.83 -3.82
CA GLY A 304 16.19 -1.97 -4.45
C GLY A 304 16.61 -3.33 -3.88
N ARG A 305 17.31 -3.35 -2.74
CA ARG A 305 17.67 -4.59 -2.03
C ARG A 305 16.41 -5.39 -1.75
N ILE A 306 16.50 -6.71 -1.94
CA ILE A 306 15.39 -7.62 -1.66
C ILE A 306 15.74 -8.45 -0.45
N TRP A 307 14.85 -8.42 0.54
CA TRP A 307 14.94 -9.23 1.75
C TRP A 307 13.73 -10.15 1.88
N ALA A 308 13.83 -11.11 2.78
CA ALA A 308 12.73 -11.98 3.15
C ALA A 308 12.72 -12.32 4.64
N ILE A 309 11.54 -12.24 5.27
CA ILE A 309 11.28 -12.68 6.64
C ILE A 309 10.35 -13.90 6.61
N HIS A 310 10.67 -14.95 7.35
CA HIS A 310 9.79 -16.12 7.42
C HIS A 310 8.50 -15.77 8.19
N ALA A 311 7.36 -15.85 7.51
CA ALA A 311 6.10 -15.26 8.03
C ALA A 311 5.63 -15.92 9.34
N ALA A 312 5.82 -17.23 9.48
CA ALA A 312 5.43 -17.94 10.70
C ALA A 312 6.29 -17.54 11.92
N THR A 313 7.52 -17.06 11.70
CA THR A 313 8.39 -16.57 12.77
C THR A 313 7.92 -15.19 13.23
N ALA A 314 7.63 -14.28 12.28
CA ALA A 314 7.15 -12.93 12.59
C ALA A 314 5.77 -12.91 13.25
N ALA A 315 4.95 -13.95 13.05
CA ALA A 315 3.67 -14.12 13.73
C ALA A 315 3.78 -14.09 15.26
N ALA A 316 4.96 -14.36 15.82
CA ALA A 316 5.24 -14.28 17.25
C ALA A 316 5.36 -12.83 17.78
N ARG A 317 5.32 -11.81 16.90
CA ARG A 317 5.47 -10.38 17.25
C ARG A 317 6.82 -10.04 17.87
N GLU A 318 7.84 -10.78 17.46
CA GLU A 318 9.21 -10.59 17.89
C GLU A 318 10.05 -10.10 16.72
N PHE A 319 11.20 -9.48 17.02
CA PHE A 319 12.18 -9.11 16.02
C PHE A 319 12.67 -10.36 15.26
N VAL A 320 12.68 -10.30 13.93
CA VAL A 320 13.14 -11.37 13.06
C VAL A 320 14.20 -10.84 12.11
N GLU A 321 15.39 -11.44 12.16
CA GLU A 321 16.45 -11.15 11.22
C GLU A 321 16.05 -11.65 9.81
N PRO A 322 16.05 -10.78 8.78
CA PRO A 322 15.70 -11.18 7.43
C PRO A 322 16.84 -11.93 6.76
N VAL A 323 16.51 -12.67 5.71
CA VAL A 323 17.48 -13.15 4.74
C VAL A 323 17.59 -12.12 3.63
N LEU A 324 18.80 -11.61 3.37
CA LEU A 324 19.08 -10.80 2.18
C LEU A 324 19.10 -11.71 0.94
N LEU A 325 18.10 -11.56 0.07
CA LEU A 325 17.96 -12.34 -1.16
C LEU A 325 18.75 -11.75 -2.31
N TRP A 326 18.80 -10.41 -2.42
CA TRP A 326 19.50 -9.73 -3.51
C TRP A 326 20.01 -8.36 -3.05
N GLU A 327 21.33 -8.22 -2.93
CA GLU A 327 21.97 -6.96 -2.50
C GLU A 327 21.97 -5.87 -3.58
N GLY A 328 22.30 -6.23 -4.83
CA GLY A 328 22.39 -5.29 -5.95
C GLY A 328 21.10 -5.21 -6.75
N GLY A 329 19.94 -5.15 -6.08
CA GLY A 329 18.64 -5.14 -6.74
C GLY A 329 18.43 -3.96 -7.72
N PRO A 330 17.23 -3.82 -8.30
CA PRO A 330 17.06 -2.94 -9.46
C PRO A 330 17.13 -1.44 -9.16
N GLY A 331 17.16 -1.04 -7.87
CA GLY A 331 16.96 0.34 -7.43
C GLY A 331 15.55 0.86 -7.69
N PHE A 332 15.21 1.97 -7.06
CA PHE A 332 13.96 2.72 -7.23
C PHE A 332 12.70 1.87 -7.23
N VAL A 333 12.60 0.90 -6.32
CA VAL A 333 11.42 0.02 -6.22
C VAL A 333 10.25 0.82 -5.64
N LEU A 334 9.17 0.99 -6.39
CA LEU A 334 7.97 1.72 -5.96
C LEU A 334 6.96 0.81 -5.25
N SER A 335 6.88 -0.45 -5.70
CA SER A 335 5.93 -1.43 -5.20
C SER A 335 6.38 -2.85 -5.52
N ILE A 336 5.92 -3.81 -4.72
CA ILE A 336 5.93 -5.23 -5.08
C ILE A 336 4.48 -5.65 -5.23
N ALA A 337 4.12 -6.21 -6.38
CA ALA A 337 2.79 -6.74 -6.67
C ALA A 337 2.80 -8.27 -6.69
N ARG A 338 1.61 -8.87 -6.57
CA ARG A 338 1.40 -10.32 -6.56
C ARG A 338 0.31 -10.73 -7.55
N ASP A 339 0.56 -11.74 -8.38
CA ASP A 339 -0.47 -12.35 -9.24
C ASP A 339 -1.34 -13.37 -8.46
N SER A 340 -2.41 -13.85 -9.09
CA SER A 340 -3.34 -14.85 -8.52
C SER A 340 -2.69 -16.20 -8.20
N ARG A 341 -1.52 -16.47 -8.78
CA ARG A 341 -0.72 -17.67 -8.49
C ARG A 341 0.29 -17.45 -7.39
N GLY A 342 0.39 -16.23 -6.83
CA GLY A 342 1.33 -15.90 -5.77
C GLY A 342 2.73 -15.52 -6.27
N GLU A 343 2.90 -15.30 -7.57
CA GLU A 343 4.17 -14.84 -8.15
C GLU A 343 4.33 -13.33 -7.99
N LEU A 344 5.57 -12.89 -7.73
CA LEU A 344 5.85 -11.49 -7.39
C LEU A 344 6.45 -10.71 -8.55
N TYR A 345 6.07 -9.44 -8.60
CA TYR A 345 6.50 -8.47 -9.59
C TYR A 345 7.04 -7.23 -8.87
N LEU A 346 8.20 -6.73 -9.28
CA LEU A 346 8.75 -5.49 -8.76
C LEU A 346 8.50 -4.38 -9.76
N LEU A 347 7.87 -3.31 -9.31
CA LEU A 347 7.64 -2.10 -10.09
C LEU A 347 8.71 -1.10 -9.68
N THR A 348 9.48 -0.62 -10.64
CA THR A 348 10.55 0.35 -10.39
C THR A 348 10.31 1.62 -11.17
N GLY A 349 10.60 2.77 -10.56
CA GLY A 349 10.65 4.00 -11.29
C GLY A 349 11.14 5.19 -10.48
N ASP A 350 11.70 6.14 -11.20
CA ASP A 350 12.21 7.41 -10.70
C ASP A 350 12.12 8.45 -11.83
N GLU A 351 12.02 9.74 -11.53
CA GLU A 351 11.85 10.76 -12.57
C GLU A 351 13.03 10.77 -13.56
N ASP A 352 14.23 10.42 -13.09
CA ASP A 352 15.49 10.49 -13.83
C ASP A 352 15.97 9.14 -14.41
N PHE A 353 15.33 8.02 -14.06
CA PHE A 353 15.77 6.67 -14.47
C PHE A 353 14.73 5.92 -15.32
N PRO A 354 15.14 4.87 -16.06
CA PRO A 354 14.20 4.06 -16.83
C PRO A 354 13.31 3.19 -15.95
N ASP A 355 12.02 3.44 -15.98
CA ASP A 355 11.00 2.68 -15.26
C ASP A 355 10.78 1.30 -15.87
N ARG A 356 10.64 0.28 -15.01
CA ARG A 356 10.59 -1.13 -15.42
C ARG A 356 9.70 -1.94 -14.49
N ILE A 357 9.21 -3.07 -15.01
CA ILE A 357 8.52 -4.08 -14.21
C ILE A 357 9.23 -5.42 -14.37
N TYR A 358 9.75 -5.90 -13.24
CA TYR A 358 10.46 -7.17 -13.10
C TYR A 358 9.51 -8.25 -12.57
N ARG A 359 9.82 -9.51 -12.87
CA ARG A 359 9.16 -10.66 -12.24
C ARG A 359 10.25 -11.37 -11.46
N LEU A 360 9.97 -11.72 -10.21
CA LEU A 360 10.88 -12.51 -9.42
C LEU A 360 10.88 -13.95 -9.96
N VAL A 361 12.07 -14.50 -10.22
CA VAL A 361 12.27 -15.83 -10.80
C VAL A 361 13.38 -16.55 -10.01
N PRO A 362 13.39 -17.90 -9.98
CA PRO A 362 14.51 -18.63 -9.40
C PRO A 362 15.80 -18.36 -10.20
N GLN A 363 16.95 -18.45 -9.53
CA GLN A 363 18.26 -18.37 -10.18
C GLN A 363 18.59 -19.61 -11.02
#